data_AF-A0A327TMJ4-F1
#
_entry.id   AF-A0A327TMJ4-F1
#
_cell.length_a   1.000
_cell.length_b   1.000
_cell.length_c   1.000
_cell.angle_alpha   90.00
_cell.angle_beta   90.00
_cell.angle_gamma   90.00
#
_symmetry.space_group_name_H-M   'P 1'
#
loop_
_entity.id
_entity.type
_entity.pdbx_description
1 polymer ?
#
loop_
_entity_poly.entity_id
_entity_poly.type
_entity_poly.pdbx_seq_one_letter_code
_entity_poly.pdbx_strand_id
1 'polypeptide(L)'
;MPHAHRARTAIAAMLDHPEALREPVPSVKAARAALRPLGALSREARRREGAATARELVAIAVRDALADAFHLGRTYALSPQDLEQLHTVRLSGRPFPAGTMDRTAALACYVGNLLRLAEVHGLSESQLHASAEEVYKHEIA
;
A
#
# COMPACT_ATOMS: atom_id res chain seq x y z
N MET A 1 -14.67 11.32 -3.81
CA MET A 1 -13.94 10.34 -2.97
C MET A 1 -13.45 9.12 -3.80
N PRO A 2 -12.67 9.31 -4.87
CA PRO A 2 -12.16 8.17 -5.65
C PRO A 2 -11.06 7.38 -4.91
N HIS A 3 -10.19 8.03 -4.15
CA HIS A 3 -9.04 7.42 -3.47
C HIS A 3 -9.44 6.36 -2.42
N ALA A 4 -10.30 6.72 -1.46
CA ALA A 4 -10.74 5.80 -0.42
C ALA A 4 -11.48 4.57 -1.00
N HIS A 5 -12.21 4.74 -2.10
CA HIS A 5 -12.88 3.64 -2.79
C HIS A 5 -11.88 2.73 -3.51
N ARG A 6 -10.89 3.30 -4.20
CA ARG A 6 -9.78 2.55 -4.82
C ARG A 6 -8.99 1.75 -3.78
N ALA A 7 -8.63 2.36 -2.65
CA ALA A 7 -7.97 1.67 -1.55
C ALA A 7 -8.78 0.49 -1.01
N ARG A 8 -10.09 0.67 -0.77
CA ARG A 8 -10.96 -0.45 -0.34
C ARG A 8 -11.02 -1.58 -1.37
N THR A 9 -11.08 -1.24 -2.64
CA THR A 9 -11.06 -2.23 -3.74
C THR A 9 -9.75 -3.02 -3.75
N ALA A 10 -8.62 -2.32 -3.60
CA ALA A 10 -7.30 -2.96 -3.53
C ALA A 10 -7.17 -3.85 -2.29
N ILE A 11 -7.65 -3.40 -1.13
CA ILE A 11 -7.65 -4.19 0.11
C ILE A 11 -8.52 -5.43 -0.02
N ALA A 12 -9.71 -5.33 -0.61
CA ALA A 12 -10.56 -6.50 -0.84
C ALA A 12 -9.85 -7.53 -1.73
N ALA A 13 -9.30 -7.09 -2.87
CA ALA A 13 -8.54 -7.97 -3.76
C ALA A 13 -7.26 -8.54 -3.12
N MET A 14 -6.64 -7.79 -2.19
CA MET A 14 -5.53 -8.30 -1.38
C MET A 14 -6.01 -9.43 -0.48
N LEU A 15 -7.11 -9.23 0.26
CA LEU A 15 -7.63 -10.18 1.26
C LEU A 15 -8.08 -11.51 0.65
N ASP A 16 -8.44 -11.53 -0.63
CA ASP A 16 -8.70 -12.77 -1.38
C ASP A 16 -7.44 -13.64 -1.59
N HIS A 17 -6.24 -13.10 -1.33
CA HIS A 17 -4.99 -13.83 -1.43
C HIS A 17 -4.66 -14.56 -0.12
N PRO A 18 -4.25 -15.85 -0.14
CA PRO A 18 -4.03 -16.64 1.07
C PRO A 18 -2.93 -16.11 1.99
N GLU A 19 -1.98 -15.35 1.45
CA GLU A 19 -0.87 -14.73 2.20
C GLU A 19 -1.11 -13.25 2.55
N ALA A 20 -2.33 -12.72 2.38
CA ALA A 20 -2.63 -11.30 2.57
C ALA A 20 -2.22 -10.77 3.95
N LEU A 21 -2.51 -11.58 4.97
CA LEU A 21 -2.29 -11.29 6.38
C LEU A 21 -1.11 -12.07 6.95
N ARG A 22 -0.19 -12.53 6.08
CA ARG A 22 0.99 -13.28 6.54
C ARG A 22 1.84 -12.40 7.46
N GLU A 23 2.27 -12.97 8.57
CA GLU A 23 3.17 -12.36 9.54
C GLU A 23 4.33 -13.32 9.85
N PRO A 24 5.52 -12.81 10.21
CA PRO A 24 5.92 -11.39 10.21
C PRO A 24 6.23 -10.84 8.81
N VAL A 25 6.41 -11.71 7.81
CA VAL A 25 6.90 -11.32 6.48
C VAL A 25 5.74 -10.94 5.56
N PRO A 26 5.66 -9.69 5.07
CA PRO A 26 4.64 -9.29 4.11
C PRO A 26 4.75 -10.01 2.77
N SER A 27 3.64 -10.12 2.03
CA SER A 27 3.60 -10.88 0.76
C SER A 27 3.62 -9.96 -0.46
N VAL A 28 4.67 -10.10 -1.27
CA VAL A 28 4.79 -9.47 -2.61
C VAL A 28 3.63 -9.91 -3.51
N LYS A 29 3.18 -11.16 -3.39
CA LYS A 29 2.09 -11.71 -4.22
C LYS A 29 0.76 -11.07 -3.85
N ALA A 30 0.49 -10.91 -2.56
CA ALA A 30 -0.70 -10.19 -2.09
C ALA A 30 -0.71 -8.72 -2.53
N ALA A 31 0.45 -8.04 -2.52
CA ALA A 31 0.57 -6.68 -3.03
C ALA A 31 0.23 -6.59 -4.53
N ARG A 32 0.74 -7.53 -5.33
CA ARG A 32 0.43 -7.59 -6.77
C ARG A 32 -1.05 -7.88 -7.04
N ALA A 33 -1.67 -8.75 -6.22
CA ALA A 33 -3.11 -8.98 -6.28
C ALA A 33 -3.90 -7.70 -5.98
N ALA A 34 -3.49 -6.92 -4.97
CA ALA A 34 -4.09 -5.65 -4.60
C ALA A 34 -3.99 -4.58 -5.71
N LEU A 35 -2.88 -4.54 -6.43
CA LEU A 35 -2.64 -3.58 -7.51
C LEU A 35 -3.36 -3.93 -8.82
N ARG A 36 -3.69 -5.21 -9.04
CA ARG A 36 -4.36 -5.68 -10.26
C ARG A 36 -5.70 -4.97 -10.57
N PRO A 37 -6.67 -4.84 -9.64
CA PRO A 37 -7.93 -4.15 -9.92
C PRO A 37 -7.76 -2.65 -10.19
N LEU A 38 -6.64 -2.05 -9.75
CA LEU A 38 -6.33 -0.65 -10.03
C LEU A 38 -5.81 -0.44 -11.46
N GLY A 39 -5.66 -1.51 -12.25
CA GLY A 39 -5.02 -1.47 -13.57
C GLY A 39 -3.53 -1.11 -13.50
N ALA A 40 -2.97 -1.05 -12.28
CA ALA A 40 -1.58 -0.76 -12.04
C ALA A 40 -0.71 -1.92 -12.55
N LEU A 41 0.42 -1.61 -13.17
CA LEU A 41 1.34 -2.59 -13.79
C LEU A 41 0.79 -3.31 -15.04
N SER A 42 -0.34 -2.88 -15.58
CA SER A 42 -0.90 -3.40 -16.84
C SER A 42 -0.11 -2.92 -18.08
N ARG A 43 -0.36 -3.54 -19.24
CA ARG A 43 0.17 -3.04 -20.53
C ARG A 43 -0.33 -1.63 -20.84
N GLU A 44 -1.52 -1.27 -20.40
CA GLU A 44 -2.07 0.07 -20.55
C GLU A 44 -1.37 1.09 -19.65
N ALA A 45 -1.08 0.73 -18.40
CA ALA A 45 -0.24 1.55 -17.53
C ALA A 45 1.14 1.77 -18.16
N ARG A 46 1.76 0.72 -18.71
CA ARG A 46 3.02 0.85 -19.48
C ARG A 46 2.92 1.82 -20.64
N ARG A 47 1.85 1.73 -21.45
CA ARG A 47 1.65 2.64 -22.57
C ARG A 47 1.51 4.11 -22.13
N ARG A 48 0.86 4.36 -20.99
CA ARG A 48 0.76 5.70 -20.41
C ARG A 48 2.11 6.25 -19.93
N GLU A 49 2.90 5.42 -19.26
CA GLU A 49 4.22 5.80 -18.72
C GLU A 49 5.36 5.70 -19.77
N GLY A 50 5.07 5.27 -21.00
CA GLY A 50 6.02 5.22 -22.11
C GLY A 50 7.16 4.20 -21.90
N ALA A 51 8.40 4.69 -21.90
CA ALA A 51 9.61 3.86 -21.82
C ALA A 51 9.99 3.44 -20.39
N ALA A 52 9.09 3.62 -19.42
CA ALA A 52 9.32 3.29 -18.02
C ALA A 52 9.72 1.81 -17.84
N THR A 53 10.81 1.61 -17.11
CA THR A 53 11.29 0.32 -16.65
C THR A 53 10.27 -0.35 -15.72
N ALA A 54 10.38 -1.66 -15.55
CA ALA A 54 9.54 -2.39 -14.59
C ALA A 54 9.66 -1.84 -13.16
N ARG A 55 10.83 -1.33 -12.77
CA ARG A 55 11.07 -0.72 -11.47
C ARG A 55 10.32 0.60 -11.30
N GLU A 56 10.36 1.47 -12.31
CA GLU A 56 9.66 2.76 -12.30
C GLU A 56 8.15 2.58 -12.25
N LEU A 57 7.60 1.63 -13.00
CA LEU A 57 6.17 1.32 -12.96
C LEU A 57 5.72 0.83 -11.58
N VAL A 58 6.55 0.01 -10.91
CA VAL A 58 6.29 -0.42 -9.54
C VAL A 58 6.36 0.76 -8.58
N ALA A 59 7.34 1.65 -8.74
CA ALA A 59 7.45 2.85 -7.91
C ALA A 59 6.20 3.73 -8.01
N ILE A 60 5.74 4.03 -9.23
CA ILE A 60 4.52 4.81 -9.49
C ILE A 60 3.30 4.11 -8.87
N ALA A 61 3.12 2.83 -9.17
CA ALA A 61 1.99 2.05 -8.67
C ALA A 61 1.95 1.98 -7.14
N VAL A 62 3.10 1.75 -6.49
CA VAL A 62 3.20 1.68 -5.03
C VAL A 62 2.95 3.05 -4.41
N ARG A 63 3.55 4.12 -4.95
CA ARG A 63 3.34 5.48 -4.45
C ARG A 63 1.86 5.88 -4.51
N ASP A 64 1.22 5.70 -5.67
CA ASP A 64 -0.19 6.06 -5.84
C ASP A 64 -1.11 5.24 -4.93
N ALA A 65 -0.79 3.96 -4.74
CA ALA A 65 -1.49 3.07 -3.82
C ALA A 65 -1.29 3.45 -2.34
N LEU A 66 -0.10 3.91 -1.95
CA LEU A 66 0.18 4.43 -0.61
C LEU A 66 -0.58 5.74 -0.35
N ALA A 67 -0.63 6.65 -1.33
CA ALA A 67 -1.43 7.86 -1.24
C ALA A 67 -2.93 7.53 -1.07
N ASP A 68 -3.47 6.59 -1.85
CA ASP A 68 -4.84 6.08 -1.68
C ASP A 68 -5.05 5.50 -0.27
N ALA A 69 -4.07 4.78 0.27
CA ALA A 69 -4.09 4.22 1.62
C ALA A 69 -4.11 5.31 2.70
N PHE A 70 -3.37 6.41 2.53
CA PHE A 70 -3.37 7.54 3.47
C PHE A 70 -4.72 8.27 3.48
N HIS A 71 -5.33 8.47 2.32
CA HIS A 71 -6.69 8.99 2.23
C HIS A 71 -7.70 8.09 2.96
N LEU A 72 -7.58 6.77 2.81
CA LEU A 72 -8.42 5.82 3.54
C LEU A 72 -8.12 5.83 5.04
N GLY A 73 -6.85 5.90 5.43
CA GLY A 73 -6.39 6.00 6.82
C GLY A 73 -7.02 7.18 7.54
N ARG A 74 -7.10 8.34 6.90
CA ARG A 74 -7.79 9.53 7.43
C ARG A 74 -9.26 9.24 7.77
N THR A 75 -9.97 8.44 6.97
CA THR A 75 -11.35 8.03 7.27
C THR A 75 -11.47 7.12 8.49
N TYR A 76 -10.36 6.48 8.88
CA TYR A 76 -10.23 5.64 10.07
C TYR A 76 -9.55 6.36 11.24
N ALA A 77 -9.32 7.67 11.12
CA ALA A 77 -8.56 8.48 12.08
C ALA A 77 -7.12 7.98 12.30
N LEU A 78 -6.45 7.53 11.22
CA LEU A 78 -5.05 7.12 11.20
C LEU A 78 -4.23 8.10 10.37
N SER A 79 -3.09 8.50 10.91
CA SER A 79 -2.04 9.21 10.20
C SER A 79 -1.12 8.24 9.42
N PRO A 80 -0.33 8.74 8.45
CA PRO A 80 0.73 7.93 7.83
C PRO A 80 1.70 7.32 8.84
N GLN A 81 1.99 8.05 9.93
CA GLN A 81 2.88 7.59 11.00
C GLN A 81 2.25 6.44 11.80
N ASP A 82 0.95 6.46 12.05
CA ASP A 82 0.25 5.33 12.71
C ASP A 82 0.34 4.06 11.85
N LEU A 83 0.23 4.21 10.53
CA LEU A 83 0.35 3.08 9.60
C LEU A 83 1.77 2.52 9.55
N GLU A 84 2.80 3.37 9.62
CA GLU A 84 4.21 2.95 9.73
C GLU A 84 4.49 2.22 11.05
N GLN A 85 3.94 2.71 12.16
CA GLN A 85 4.04 2.04 13.46
C GLN A 85 3.37 0.67 13.43
N LEU A 86 2.16 0.56 12.89
CA LEU A 86 1.47 -0.72 12.72
C LEU A 86 2.26 -1.65 11.79
N HIS A 87 2.86 -1.14 10.73
CA HIS A 87 3.74 -1.94 9.87
C HIS A 87 4.93 -2.50 10.67
N THR A 88 5.56 -1.69 11.50
CA THR A 88 6.67 -2.10 12.38
C THR A 88 6.22 -3.18 13.37
N VAL A 89 5.04 -3.03 13.97
CA VAL A 89 4.48 -4.06 14.87
C VAL A 89 4.31 -5.39 14.13
N ARG A 90 3.73 -5.36 12.93
CA ARG A 90 3.57 -6.56 12.10
C ARG A 90 4.90 -7.25 11.81
N LEU A 91 5.94 -6.49 11.45
CA LEU A 91 7.28 -7.04 11.17
C LEU A 91 7.93 -7.68 12.40
N SER A 92 7.54 -7.26 13.61
CA SER A 92 8.01 -7.89 14.86
C SER A 92 7.36 -9.26 15.14
N GLY A 93 6.35 -9.67 14.36
CA GLY A 93 5.60 -10.92 14.57
C GLY A 93 4.70 -10.90 15.80
N ARG A 94 4.49 -9.71 16.39
CA ARG A 94 3.58 -9.49 17.51
C ARG A 94 2.18 -9.20 16.97
N PRO A 95 1.12 -9.61 17.69
CA PRO A 95 -0.23 -9.20 17.34
C PRO A 95 -0.35 -7.67 17.35
N PHE A 96 -1.23 -7.13 16.52
CA PHE A 96 -1.58 -5.72 16.57
C PHE A 96 -2.08 -5.31 17.97
N PRO A 97 -1.91 -4.04 18.38
CA PRO A 97 -2.35 -3.56 19.67
C PRO A 97 -3.83 -3.85 19.94
N ALA A 98 -4.17 -4.17 21.19
CA ALA A 98 -5.55 -4.38 21.61
C ALA A 98 -6.42 -3.14 21.27
N GLY A 99 -7.55 -3.36 20.61
CA GLY A 99 -8.42 -2.28 20.10
C GLY A 99 -8.18 -1.89 18.65
N THR A 100 -7.18 -2.48 17.97
CA THR A 100 -7.03 -2.33 16.52
C THR A 100 -8.22 -2.98 15.81
N MET A 101 -9.03 -2.19 15.11
CA MET A 101 -10.15 -2.69 14.32
C MET A 101 -9.65 -3.51 13.12
N ASP A 102 -10.41 -4.53 12.69
CA ASP A 102 -10.05 -5.38 11.55
C ASP A 102 -9.73 -4.59 10.28
N ARG A 103 -10.50 -3.54 10.00
CA ARG A 103 -10.27 -2.63 8.87
C ARG A 103 -8.93 -1.88 8.95
N THR A 104 -8.48 -1.56 10.16
CA THR A 104 -7.19 -0.91 10.42
C THR A 104 -6.06 -1.91 10.23
N ALA A 105 -6.22 -3.12 10.78
CA ALA A 105 -5.26 -4.22 10.57
C ALA A 105 -5.12 -4.56 9.08
N ALA A 106 -6.23 -4.66 8.34
CA ALA A 106 -6.21 -4.90 6.90
C ALA A 106 -5.51 -3.77 6.11
N LEU A 107 -5.74 -2.51 6.49
CA LEU A 107 -5.05 -1.36 5.90
C LEU A 107 -3.53 -1.40 6.18
N ALA A 108 -3.12 -1.70 7.42
CA ALA A 108 -1.72 -1.86 7.77
C ALA A 108 -1.07 -3.03 7.02
N CYS A 109 -1.79 -4.15 6.87
CA CYS A 109 -1.33 -5.30 6.09
C CYS A 109 -1.15 -4.95 4.60
N TYR A 110 -2.07 -4.16 4.05
CA TYR A 110 -1.99 -3.65 2.69
C TYR A 110 -0.75 -2.77 2.48
N VAL A 111 -0.55 -1.77 3.36
CA VAL A 111 0.64 -0.91 3.32
C VAL A 111 1.92 -1.76 3.39
N GLY A 112 2.04 -2.66 4.38
CA GLY A 112 3.24 -3.49 4.51
C GLY A 112 3.50 -4.41 3.31
N ASN A 113 2.46 -4.91 2.66
CA ASN A 113 2.61 -5.71 1.45
C ASN A 113 3.13 -4.85 0.28
N LEU A 114 2.64 -3.61 0.12
CA LEU A 114 3.13 -2.66 -0.89
C LEU A 114 4.60 -2.30 -0.68
N LEU A 115 5.01 -2.05 0.57
CA LEU A 115 6.40 -1.73 0.91
C LEU A 115 7.33 -2.91 0.62
N ARG A 116 6.90 -4.12 0.93
CA ARG A 116 7.65 -5.33 0.56
C ARG A 116 7.76 -5.53 -0.95
N LEU A 117 6.71 -5.19 -1.72
CA LEU A 117 6.79 -5.19 -3.19
C LEU A 117 7.81 -4.15 -3.66
N ALA A 118 7.84 -2.97 -3.08
CA ALA A 118 8.82 -1.94 -3.43
C ALA A 118 10.26 -2.38 -3.11
N GLU A 119 10.49 -2.95 -1.94
CA GLU A 119 11.79 -3.43 -1.47
C GLU A 119 12.40 -4.46 -2.44
N VAL A 120 11.62 -5.46 -2.89
CA VAL A 120 12.12 -6.48 -3.83
C VAL A 120 12.43 -5.92 -5.22
N HIS A 121 11.98 -4.71 -5.52
CA HIS A 121 12.31 -3.95 -6.73
C HIS A 121 13.43 -2.92 -6.48
N GLY A 122 14.09 -2.96 -5.32
CA GLY A 122 15.19 -2.08 -4.94
C GLY A 122 14.77 -0.63 -4.68
N LEU A 123 13.51 -0.39 -4.34
CA LEU A 123 13.01 0.94 -4.01
C LEU A 123 13.19 1.22 -2.52
N SER A 124 13.58 2.45 -2.18
CA SER A 124 13.71 2.86 -0.80
C SER A 124 12.33 3.11 -0.19
N GLU A 125 12.01 2.40 0.88
CA GLU A 125 10.77 2.56 1.66
C GLU A 125 10.58 4.00 2.13
N SER A 126 11.63 4.63 2.67
CA SER A 126 11.56 6.02 3.17
C SER A 126 11.27 7.03 2.07
N GLN A 127 11.84 6.84 0.87
CA GLN A 127 11.58 7.71 -0.27
C GLN A 127 10.16 7.55 -0.80
N LEU A 128 9.64 6.31 -0.83
CA LEU A 128 8.27 6.05 -1.27
C LEU A 128 7.24 6.60 -0.29
N HIS A 129 7.47 6.43 1.01
CA HIS A 129 6.61 7.01 2.04
C HIS A 129 6.59 8.54 1.95
N ALA A 130 7.76 9.19 1.90
CA ALA A 130 7.85 10.64 1.78
C ALA A 130 7.15 11.16 0.51
N SER A 131 7.39 10.52 -0.63
CA SER A 131 6.77 10.91 -1.90
C SER A 131 5.25 10.69 -1.90
N ALA A 132 4.75 9.58 -1.33
CA ALA A 132 3.32 9.34 -1.21
C ALA A 132 2.65 10.34 -0.25
N GLU A 133 3.35 10.74 0.82
CA GLU A 133 2.86 11.73 1.77
C GLU A 133 2.82 13.13 1.15
N GLU A 134 3.79 13.49 0.31
CA GLU A 134 3.76 14.73 -0.48
C GLU A 134 2.55 14.78 -1.42
N VAL A 135 2.30 13.71 -2.18
CA VAL A 135 1.11 13.60 -3.05
C VAL A 135 -0.17 13.77 -2.23
N TYR A 136 -0.29 13.03 -1.12
CA TYR A 136 -1.43 13.12 -0.22
C TYR A 136 -1.63 14.56 0.32
N LYS A 137 -0.55 15.25 0.75
CA LYS A 137 -0.60 16.62 1.25
C LYS A 137 -1.08 17.60 0.18
N HIS A 138 -0.64 17.45 -1.07
CA HIS A 138 -1.09 18.29 -2.18
C HIS A 138 -2.57 18.09 -2.53
N GLU A 139 -3.12 16.90 -2.32
CA GLU A 139 -4.51 16.59 -2.65
C GLU A 139 -5.52 17.04 -1.56
N ILE A 140 -5.04 17.40 -0.37
CA ILE A 140 -5.89 17.84 0.76
C ILE A 140 -5.74 19.34 1.11
N ALA A 141 -4.83 20.06 0.45
CA ALA A 141 -4.62 21.49 0.60
C ALA A 141 -5.63 22.30 -0.23
#